data_AF-A0A7C3PGT8-F1
#
_entry.id   AF-A0A7C3PGT8-F1
#
_cell.length_a   1.000
_cell.length_b   1.000
_cell.length_c   1.000
_cell.angle_alpha   90.00
_cell.angle_beta   90.00
_cell.angle_gamma   90.00
#
_symmetry.space_group_name_H-M   'P 1'
#
loop_
_entity.id
_entity.type
_entity.pdbx_description
1 polymer ?
#
loop_
_entity_poly.entity_id
_entity_poly.type
_entity_poly.pdbx_seq_one_letter_code
_entity_poly.pdbx_strand_id
1 'polypeptide(L)'
;MQKWFAWAIASLISIVLGLTPAAVWAAELPIQTDSAPSDVDLSIPAKLDSDAIPSDKINQFVQACVRVVSLIERREGELQAAETDSESLRIQQEIEAEALAIIQAAGLTRQEYVQLLGLANTDAEFGERVAILLQEAGV
;
A
#
# COMPACT_ATOMS: atom_id res chain seq x y z
N MET A 1 1.82 13.44 16.43
CA MET A 1 2.38 13.55 15.07
C MET A 1 1.64 12.61 14.09
N GLN A 2 0.30 12.63 14.05
CA GLN A 2 -0.49 11.50 13.49
C GLN A 2 -1.52 11.92 12.43
N LYS A 3 -1.52 13.19 12.00
CA LYS A 3 -2.60 13.75 11.16
C LYS A 3 -2.27 13.77 9.67
N TRP A 4 -1.03 13.48 9.28
CA TRP A 4 -0.54 13.70 7.91
C TRP A 4 -0.44 12.40 7.10
N PHE A 5 -0.24 11.25 7.76
CA PHE A 5 -0.20 9.93 7.11
C PHE A 5 -1.52 9.54 6.44
N ALA A 6 -2.66 10.05 6.93
CA ALA A 6 -3.98 9.69 6.41
C ALA A 6 -4.33 10.36 5.07
N TRP A 7 -3.68 11.48 4.70
CA TRP A 7 -4.09 12.25 3.53
C TRP A 7 -3.36 11.89 2.24
N ALA A 8 -2.12 11.38 2.31
CA ALA A 8 -1.38 10.97 1.13
C ALA A 8 -1.89 9.64 0.52
N ILE A 9 -2.43 8.74 1.34
CA ILE A 9 -2.91 7.42 0.88
C ILE A 9 -4.33 7.53 0.29
N ALA A 10 -5.15 8.47 0.77
CA ALA A 10 -6.54 8.60 0.35
C ALA A 10 -6.72 9.20 -1.06
N SER A 11 -5.73 9.94 -1.58
CA SER A 11 -5.93 10.69 -2.84
C SER A 11 -5.86 9.81 -4.11
N LEU A 12 -5.24 8.62 -4.04
CA LEU A 12 -5.09 7.71 -5.19
C LEU A 12 -6.33 6.83 -5.46
N ILE A 13 -7.29 6.74 -4.52
CA ILE A 13 -8.47 5.87 -4.63
C ILE A 13 -9.67 6.58 -5.28
N SER A 14 -9.68 7.92 -5.35
CA SER A 14 -10.86 8.68 -5.80
C SER A 14 -11.04 8.81 -7.32
N ILE A 15 -10.12 8.31 -8.15
CA ILE A 15 -10.17 8.53 -9.61
C ILE A 15 -10.95 7.44 -10.38
N VAL A 16 -11.37 6.35 -9.74
CA VAL A 16 -12.15 5.27 -10.41
C VAL A 16 -13.52 5.12 -9.76
N LEU A 17 -14.36 6.15 -9.76
CA LEU A 17 -15.80 5.98 -9.47
C LEU A 17 -16.67 7.01 -10.21
N GLY A 18 -16.23 7.40 -11.41
CA GLY A 18 -17.07 8.09 -12.37
C GLY A 18 -17.65 7.10 -13.37
N LEU A 19 -18.98 7.10 -13.50
CA LEU A 19 -19.79 6.48 -14.56
C LEU A 19 -20.17 4.99 -14.40
N THR A 20 -21.38 4.74 -13.88
CA THR A 20 -22.48 4.22 -14.72
C THR A 20 -23.85 4.50 -14.07
N PRO A 21 -24.81 5.15 -14.79
CA PRO A 21 -26.18 5.29 -14.33
C PRO A 21 -26.95 3.96 -14.44
N ALA A 22 -27.91 3.79 -13.53
CA ALA A 22 -28.85 2.70 -13.46
C ALA A 22 -29.65 2.53 -14.77
N ALA A 23 -29.62 1.30 -15.30
CA ALA A 23 -30.68 0.77 -16.14
C ALA A 23 -31.10 -0.58 -15.55
N VAL A 24 -31.96 -0.49 -14.54
CA VAL A 24 -32.88 -1.56 -14.16
C VAL A 24 -33.73 -1.84 -15.40
N TRP A 25 -33.59 -3.01 -16.02
CA TRP A 25 -34.65 -3.64 -16.78
C TRP A 25 -34.79 -5.08 -16.30
N ALA A 26 -35.97 -5.35 -15.76
CA ALA A 26 -36.44 -6.65 -15.37
C ALA A 26 -36.55 -7.56 -16.60
N ALA A 27 -35.89 -8.71 -16.53
CA ALA A 27 -36.20 -9.86 -17.36
C ALA A 27 -36.13 -11.10 -16.45
N GLU A 28 -37.24 -11.38 -15.78
CA GLU A 28 -37.55 -12.73 -15.31
C GLU A 28 -37.73 -13.64 -16.53
N LEU A 29 -36.93 -14.70 -16.66
CA LEU A 29 -37.26 -15.96 -17.34
C LEU A 29 -36.29 -17.07 -16.86
N PRO A 30 -36.68 -18.36 -16.90
CA PRO A 30 -36.36 -19.34 -15.87
C PRO A 30 -35.24 -20.33 -16.21
N ILE A 31 -34.66 -20.89 -15.13
CA ILE A 31 -33.99 -22.20 -14.95
C ILE A 31 -33.33 -22.84 -16.17
N GLN A 32 -32.01 -23.01 -16.15
CA GLN A 32 -31.38 -24.29 -16.46
C GLN A 32 -30.18 -24.56 -15.55
N THR A 33 -30.31 -25.63 -14.78
CA THR A 33 -29.23 -26.37 -14.12
C THR A 33 -28.18 -26.75 -15.15
N ASP A 34 -26.95 -26.28 -14.98
CA ASP A 34 -25.76 -26.92 -15.53
C ASP A 34 -24.71 -27.02 -14.43
N SER A 35 -24.28 -28.24 -14.15
CA SER A 35 -23.30 -28.57 -13.13
C SER A 35 -21.88 -28.32 -13.65
N ALA A 36 -21.15 -27.40 -13.03
CA ALA A 36 -19.68 -27.44 -12.99
C ALA A 36 -19.18 -26.63 -11.78
N PRO A 37 -18.21 -27.14 -10.99
CA PRO A 37 -17.80 -26.54 -9.74
C PRO A 37 -16.95 -25.31 -10.04
N SER A 38 -17.50 -24.14 -9.82
CA SER A 38 -16.71 -22.92 -9.70
C SER A 38 -16.60 -22.61 -8.22
N ASP A 39 -15.70 -23.33 -7.55
CA ASP A 39 -14.88 -22.78 -6.48
C ASP A 39 -14.13 -21.58 -7.06
N VAL A 40 -14.83 -20.46 -7.25
CA VAL A 40 -14.18 -19.15 -7.17
C VAL A 40 -14.26 -18.80 -5.70
N ASP A 41 -13.39 -19.46 -4.96
CA ASP A 41 -12.92 -19.00 -3.68
C ASP A 41 -12.35 -17.59 -3.91
N LEU A 42 -13.23 -16.59 -3.81
CA LEU A 42 -12.86 -15.24 -3.43
C LEU A 42 -12.41 -15.28 -1.97
N SER A 43 -11.40 -16.11 -1.67
CA SER A 43 -10.57 -15.91 -0.50
C SER A 43 -9.85 -14.59 -0.73
N ILE A 44 -10.43 -13.55 -0.15
CA ILE A 44 -9.67 -12.52 0.55
C ILE A 44 -8.44 -13.26 1.11
N PRO A 45 -7.20 -12.90 0.70
CA PRO A 45 -6.03 -13.70 1.02
C PRO A 45 -6.06 -14.01 2.50
N ALA A 46 -6.05 -15.31 2.80
CA ALA A 46 -6.04 -15.85 4.14
C ALA A 46 -5.15 -14.97 5.00
N LYS A 47 -5.74 -14.40 6.06
CA LYS A 47 -5.09 -13.56 7.05
C LYS A 47 -3.63 -13.98 7.17
N LEU A 48 -2.73 -13.19 6.59
CA LEU A 48 -1.33 -13.56 6.51
C LEU A 48 -0.83 -13.62 7.96
N ASP A 49 -0.57 -14.84 8.45
CA ASP A 49 -0.23 -15.04 9.85
C ASP A 49 1.08 -14.29 10.14
N SER A 50 1.01 -13.29 11.02
CA SER A 50 2.13 -12.44 11.43
C SER A 50 3.35 -13.25 11.90
N ASP A 51 3.09 -14.38 12.58
CA ASP A 51 4.11 -15.30 13.07
C ASP A 51 4.80 -16.11 11.96
N ALA A 52 4.17 -16.25 10.80
CA ALA A 52 4.74 -16.96 9.66
C ALA A 52 5.71 -16.08 8.83
N ILE A 53 5.75 -14.77 9.08
CA ILE A 53 6.68 -13.88 8.38
C ILE A 53 8.10 -14.07 8.95
N PRO A 54 9.09 -14.42 8.11
CA PRO A 54 10.48 -14.53 8.55
C PRO A 54 11.03 -13.21 9.06
N SER A 55 11.80 -13.24 10.15
CA SER A 55 12.43 -12.05 10.74
C SER A 55 13.29 -11.25 9.74
N ASP A 56 13.93 -11.91 8.78
CA ASP A 56 14.69 -11.25 7.71
C ASP A 56 13.80 -10.34 6.86
N LYS A 57 12.58 -10.78 6.53
CA LYS A 57 11.62 -9.96 5.75
C LYS A 57 11.13 -8.75 6.54
N ILE A 58 10.96 -8.90 7.86
CA ILE A 58 10.60 -7.79 8.75
C ILE A 58 11.73 -6.76 8.80
N ASN A 59 12.99 -7.21 8.94
CA ASN A 59 14.15 -6.32 8.91
C ASN A 59 14.31 -5.59 7.57
N GLN A 60 14.11 -6.29 6.45
CA GLN A 60 14.11 -5.69 5.11
C GLN A 60 13.02 -4.61 4.97
N PHE A 61 11.83 -4.89 5.51
CA PHE A 61 10.72 -3.94 5.53
C PHE A 61 11.01 -2.71 6.37
N VAL A 62 11.51 -2.89 7.59
CA VAL A 62 11.89 -1.79 8.48
C VAL A 62 12.96 -0.92 7.81
N GLN A 63 14.01 -1.51 7.24
CA GLN A 63 15.05 -0.76 6.52
C GLN A 63 14.50 0.03 5.33
N ALA A 64 13.57 -0.57 4.56
CA ALA A 64 12.90 0.13 3.47
C ALA A 64 12.06 1.31 4.00
N CYS A 65 11.29 1.12 5.07
CA CYS A 65 10.48 2.17 5.70
C CYS A 65 11.33 3.36 6.13
N VAL A 66 12.43 3.13 6.86
CA VAL A 66 13.32 4.22 7.29
C VAL A 66 13.82 5.03 6.09
N ARG A 67 14.32 4.35 5.05
CA ARG A 67 14.86 5.02 3.85
C ARG A 67 13.79 5.75 3.05
N VAL A 68 12.58 5.19 2.93
CA VAL A 68 11.46 5.84 2.24
C VAL A 68 11.01 7.08 3.00
N VAL A 69 10.96 7.03 4.35
CA VAL A 69 10.66 8.22 5.17
C VAL A 69 11.72 9.31 4.95
N SER A 70 13.01 8.96 5.02
CA SER A 70 14.08 9.94 4.77
C SER A 70 14.05 10.52 3.35
N LEU A 71 13.65 9.73 2.34
CA LEU A 71 13.44 10.22 0.97
C LEU A 71 12.33 11.28 0.95
N ILE A 72 11.19 11.01 1.58
CA ILE A 72 10.05 11.91 1.61
C ILE A 72 10.42 13.20 2.34
N GLU A 73 11.03 13.12 3.53
CA GLU A 73 11.44 14.29 4.31
C GLU A 73 12.40 15.20 3.53
N ARG A 74 13.35 14.61 2.80
CA ARG A 74 14.30 15.36 1.95
C ARG A 74 13.60 16.05 0.78
N ARG A 75 12.61 15.38 0.17
CA ARG A 75 11.94 15.86 -1.06
C ARG A 75 10.69 16.70 -0.78
N GLU A 76 10.21 16.73 0.47
CA GLU A 76 9.05 17.52 0.88
C GLU A 76 9.26 19.01 0.60
N GLY A 77 10.45 19.54 0.88
CA GLY A 77 10.79 20.94 0.59
C GLY A 77 10.75 21.27 -0.90
N GLU A 78 11.14 20.33 -1.77
CA GLU A 78 11.09 20.50 -3.23
C GLU A 78 9.63 20.52 -3.72
N LEU A 79 8.79 19.66 -3.15
CA LEU A 79 7.35 19.61 -3.42
C LEU A 79 6.63 20.90 -2.99
N GLN A 80 7.00 21.44 -1.82
CA GLN A 80 6.45 22.70 -1.32
C GLN A 80 6.94 23.92 -2.12
N ALA A 81 8.14 23.86 -2.68
CA ALA A 81 8.71 24.92 -3.50
C ALA A 81 8.27 24.88 -4.97
N ALA A 82 7.60 23.82 -5.43
CA ALA A 82 7.12 23.70 -6.79
C ALA A 82 6.08 24.80 -7.09
N GLU A 83 6.37 25.67 -8.06
CA GLU A 83 5.49 26.79 -8.42
C GLU A 83 4.38 26.36 -9.38
N THR A 84 4.57 25.23 -10.06
CA THR A 84 3.66 24.72 -11.09
C THR A 84 3.24 23.28 -10.83
N ASP A 85 2.03 22.94 -11.27
CA ASP A 85 1.51 21.58 -11.20
C ASP A 85 2.40 20.57 -11.96
N SER A 86 2.98 21.00 -13.09
CA SER A 86 3.91 20.18 -13.88
C SER A 86 5.19 19.85 -13.13
N GLU A 87 5.75 20.80 -12.37
CA GLU A 87 6.94 20.55 -11.56
C GLU A 87 6.62 19.66 -10.36
N SER A 88 5.49 19.92 -9.69
CA SER A 88 5.02 19.07 -8.59
C SER A 88 4.83 17.62 -9.06
N LEU A 89 4.19 17.42 -10.21
CA LEU A 89 4.00 16.08 -10.79
C LEU A 89 5.32 15.39 -11.11
N ARG A 90 6.30 16.11 -11.68
CA ARG A 90 7.63 15.57 -11.97
C ARG A 90 8.32 15.12 -10.69
N ILE A 91 8.32 15.97 -9.65
CA ILE A 91 8.93 15.65 -8.35
C ILE A 91 8.24 14.43 -7.72
N GLN A 92 6.91 14.35 -7.78
CA GLN A 92 6.17 13.19 -7.29
C GLN A 92 6.56 11.88 -7.99
N GLN A 93 6.72 11.91 -9.32
CA GLN A 93 7.16 10.74 -10.09
C GLN A 93 8.61 10.33 -9.74
N GLU A 94 9.50 11.31 -9.54
CA GLU A 94 10.87 11.06 -9.09
C GLU A 94 10.90 10.42 -7.70
N ILE A 95 10.05 10.89 -6.77
CA ILE A 95 9.88 10.29 -5.43
C ILE A 95 9.34 8.86 -5.54
N GLU A 96 8.32 8.60 -6.36
CA GLU A 96 7.76 7.25 -6.52
C GLU A 96 8.83 6.28 -7.08
N ALA A 97 9.60 6.73 -8.08
CA ALA A 97 10.66 5.92 -8.68
C ALA A 97 11.79 5.61 -7.67
N GLU A 98 12.25 6.61 -6.92
CA GLU A 98 13.26 6.42 -5.87
C GLU A 98 12.74 5.53 -4.74
N ALA A 99 11.49 5.70 -4.31
CA ALA A 99 10.89 4.86 -3.28
C ALA A 99 10.82 3.40 -3.74
N LEU A 100 10.42 3.16 -4.98
CA LEU A 100 10.40 1.82 -5.56
C LEU A 100 11.81 1.21 -5.63
N ALA A 101 12.82 2.00 -6.00
CA ALA A 101 14.21 1.56 -6.00
C ALA A 101 14.72 1.19 -4.60
N ILE A 102 14.36 1.98 -3.57
CA ILE A 102 14.68 1.70 -2.17
C ILE A 102 14.05 0.37 -1.72
N ILE A 103 12.78 0.15 -2.04
CA ILE A 103 12.05 -1.08 -1.69
C ILE A 103 12.73 -2.30 -2.34
N GLN A 104 13.05 -2.22 -3.63
CA GLN A 104 13.74 -3.30 -4.35
C GLN A 104 15.16 -3.54 -3.84
N ALA A 105 15.90 -2.49 -3.51
CA ALA A 105 17.24 -2.60 -2.94
C ALA A 105 17.24 -3.26 -1.54
N ALA A 106 16.11 -3.19 -0.82
CA ALA A 106 15.92 -3.91 0.44
C ALA A 106 15.54 -5.40 0.23
N GLY A 107 15.38 -5.88 -1.01
CA GLY A 107 14.99 -7.25 -1.30
C GLY A 107 13.48 -7.51 -1.25
N LEU A 108 12.68 -6.44 -1.34
CA LEU A 108 11.23 -6.50 -1.36
C LEU A 108 10.69 -6.10 -2.73
N THR A 109 9.60 -6.74 -3.14
CA THR A 109 8.75 -6.24 -4.21
C THR A 109 7.81 -5.15 -3.68
N ARG A 110 7.27 -4.31 -4.58
CA ARG A 110 6.24 -3.31 -4.23
C ARG A 110 5.05 -3.95 -3.49
N GLN A 111 4.61 -5.12 -3.97
CA GLN A 111 3.45 -5.80 -3.42
C GLN A 111 3.73 -6.36 -2.02
N GLU A 112 4.91 -6.93 -1.77
CA GLU A 112 5.31 -7.37 -0.42
C GLU A 112 5.38 -6.19 0.54
N TYR A 113 5.98 -5.07 0.12
CA TYR A 113 6.06 -3.88 0.95
C TYR A 113 4.67 -3.37 1.36
N VAL A 114 3.73 -3.26 0.41
CA VAL A 114 2.36 -2.82 0.70
C VAL A 114 1.61 -3.81 1.59
N GLN A 115 1.82 -5.12 1.42
CA GLN A 115 1.22 -6.14 2.29
C GLN A 115 1.72 -6.03 3.72
N LEU A 116 3.04 -5.89 3.91
CA LEU A 116 3.64 -5.72 5.24
C LEU A 116 3.23 -4.40 5.89
N LEU A 117 3.11 -3.34 5.09
CA LEU A 117 2.56 -2.06 5.55
C LEU A 117 1.09 -2.21 5.98
N GLY A 118 0.27 -2.91 5.21
CA GLY A 118 -1.12 -3.20 5.56
C GLY A 118 -1.21 -4.03 6.85
N LEU A 119 -0.35 -5.04 6.99
CA LEU A 119 -0.31 -5.90 8.17
C LEU A 119 0.10 -5.10 9.41
N ALA A 120 1.13 -4.24 9.32
CA ALA A 120 1.55 -3.39 10.45
C ALA A 120 0.46 -2.44 10.95
N ASN A 121 -0.51 -2.08 10.09
CA ASN A 121 -1.64 -1.23 10.46
C ASN A 121 -2.86 -2.01 10.97
N THR A 122 -2.97 -3.30 10.67
CA THR A 122 -4.17 -4.13 10.96
C THR A 122 -3.94 -5.19 12.03
N ASP A 123 -2.70 -5.68 12.16
CA ASP A 123 -2.28 -6.64 13.17
C ASP A 123 -1.45 -5.94 14.25
N ALA A 124 -1.97 -5.90 15.47
CA ALA A 124 -1.35 -5.17 16.57
C ALA A 124 -0.02 -5.78 17.01
N GLU A 125 0.12 -7.11 16.95
CA GLU A 125 1.34 -7.79 17.39
C GLU A 125 2.46 -7.57 16.35
N PHE A 126 2.13 -7.71 15.07
CA PHE A 126 3.06 -7.36 13.99
C PHE A 126 3.46 -5.88 14.05
N GLY A 127 2.49 -4.99 14.24
CA GLY A 127 2.72 -3.55 14.36
C GLY A 127 3.67 -3.20 15.51
N GLU A 128 3.49 -3.82 16.67
CA GLU A 128 4.39 -3.65 17.83
C GLU A 128 5.82 -4.11 17.51
N ARG A 129 5.98 -5.28 16.89
CA ARG A 129 7.30 -5.80 16.47
C ARG A 129 8.01 -4.85 15.52
N VAL A 130 7.28 -4.32 14.53
CA VAL A 130 7.80 -3.32 13.60
C VAL A 130 8.17 -2.02 14.32
N ALA A 131 7.34 -1.55 15.25
CA ALA A 131 7.59 -0.32 15.99
C ALA A 131 8.86 -0.40 16.85
N ILE A 132 9.08 -1.53 17.54
CA ILE A 132 10.31 -1.78 18.31
C ILE A 132 11.53 -1.70 17.39
N LEU A 133 11.50 -2.41 16.25
CA LEU A 133 12.62 -2.42 15.30
C LEU A 133 12.87 -1.05 14.66
N LEU A 134 11.83 -0.24 14.42
CA LEU A 134 11.97 1.14 13.95
C LEU A 134 12.65 2.02 14.99
N GLN A 135 12.28 1.88 16.26
CA GLN A 135 12.91 2.62 17.36
C GLN A 135 14.39 2.24 17.51
N GLU A 136 14.73 0.96 17.35
CA GLU A 136 16.13 0.48 17.34
C GLU A 136 16.92 0.99 16.13
N ALA A 137 16.25 1.18 14.98
CA ALA A 137 16.85 1.72 13.77
C ALA A 137 17.10 3.24 13.83
N GLY A 138 16.68 3.92 14.91
CA GLY A 138 16.93 5.34 15.14
C GLY A 138 15.94 6.30 14.47
N VAL A 139 14.71 5.83 14.23
CA VAL A 139 13.56 6.66 13.80
C VAL A 139 12.65 7.00 14.98
#